data_AF-A0AAE3IPZ6-F1
#
_entry.id   AF-A0AAE3IPZ6-F1
#
_cell.length_a   1.000
_cell.length_b   1.000
_cell.length_c   1.000
_cell.angle_alpha   90.00
_cell.angle_beta   90.00
_cell.angle_gamma   90.00
#
_symmetry.space_group_name_H-M   'P 1'
#
loop_
_entity.id
_entity.type
_entity.pdbx_description
1 polymer ?
#
loop_
_entity_poly.entity_id
_entity_poly.type
_entity_poly.pdbx_seq_one_letter_code
_entity_poly.pdbx_strand_id
1 'polypeptide(L)'
;MRKIVWAIISVGIILFVNWGAATLFSSRFIDWSFLAGLAVTIFIHFFNSSGGFMSDLTDARLQSTNNDSQWAATEVRTKLDRQKRSFHPTIAFYVALSYTVITGIITLIYYKDYLIH
;
A
#
# COMPACT_ATOMS: atom_id res chain seq x y z
N MET A 1 -21.74 0.48 0.71
CA MET A 1 -21.36 1.41 -0.38
C MET A 1 -19.90 1.87 -0.30
N ARG A 2 -19.43 2.52 0.78
CA ARG A 2 -18.03 3.01 0.91
C ARG A 2 -16.97 1.95 0.54
N LYS A 3 -17.13 0.71 1.02
CA LYS A 3 -16.21 -0.42 0.76
C LYS A 3 -16.07 -0.79 -0.73
N ILE A 4 -17.15 -0.72 -1.51
CA ILE A 4 -17.16 -1.06 -2.95
C ILE A 4 -16.51 0.06 -3.76
N VAL A 5 -16.79 1.33 -3.39
CA VAL A 5 -16.16 2.49 -4.02
C VAL A 5 -14.63 2.43 -3.87
N TRP A 6 -14.14 2.10 -2.67
CA TRP A 6 -12.71 1.89 -2.44
C TRP A 6 -12.11 0.75 -3.27
N ALA A 7 -12.85 -0.34 -3.47
CA ALA A 7 -12.42 -1.44 -4.33
C ALA A 7 -12.28 -1.00 -5.79
N ILE A 8 -13.29 -0.30 -6.32
CA ILE A 8 -13.28 0.23 -7.71
C ILE A 8 -12.12 1.20 -7.91
N ILE A 9 -11.91 2.13 -6.97
CA ILE A 9 -10.79 3.07 -7.01
C ILE A 9 -9.45 2.32 -7.03
N SER A 10 -9.32 1.28 -6.20
CA SER A 10 -8.08 0.50 -6.12
C SER A 10 -7.78 -0.23 -7.43
N VAL A 11 -8.79 -0.83 -8.07
CA VAL A 11 -8.64 -1.42 -9.40
C VAL A 11 -8.25 -0.37 -10.43
N GLY A 12 -8.90 0.80 -10.40
CA GLY A 12 -8.57 1.92 -11.29
C GLY A 12 -7.12 2.38 -11.15
N ILE A 13 -6.61 2.51 -9.93
CA ILE A 13 -5.22 2.88 -9.66
C ILE A 13 -4.26 1.82 -10.21
N ILE A 14 -4.53 0.53 -9.97
CA ILE A 14 -3.68 -0.56 -10.47
C ILE A 14 -3.61 -0.54 -11.99
N LEU A 15 -4.76 -0.40 -12.67
CA LEU A 15 -4.81 -0.33 -14.12
C LEU A 15 -4.09 0.90 -14.67
N PHE A 16 -4.26 2.05 -14.01
CA PHE A 16 -3.59 3.29 -14.41
C PHE A 16 -2.07 3.20 -14.27
N VAL A 17 -1.57 2.69 -13.13
CA VAL A 17 -0.14 2.48 -12.90
C VAL A 17 0.45 1.52 -13.92
N ASN A 18 -0.26 0.42 -14.21
CA ASN A 18 0.19 -0.56 -15.18
C ASN A 18 0.19 0.00 -16.62
N TRP A 19 -0.84 0.74 -17.00
CA TRP A 19 -0.89 1.42 -18.30
C TRP A 19 0.22 2.48 -18.42
N GLY A 20 0.48 3.24 -17.36
CA GLY A 20 1.59 4.18 -17.28
C GLY A 20 2.95 3.51 -17.47
N ALA A 21 3.19 2.39 -16.79
CA ALA A 21 4.41 1.61 -16.98
C ALA A 21 4.53 1.09 -18.42
N ALA A 22 3.48 0.47 -18.96
CA ALA A 22 3.49 -0.08 -20.31
C ALA A 22 3.75 1.00 -21.38
N THR A 23 3.17 2.19 -21.23
CA THR A 23 3.38 3.32 -22.16
C THR A 23 4.79 3.91 -22.06
N LEU A 24 5.34 4.07 -20.85
CA LEU A 24 6.69 4.59 -20.65
C LEU A 24 7.77 3.65 -21.23
N PHE A 25 7.58 2.34 -21.10
CA PHE A 25 8.54 1.35 -21.56
C PHE A 25 8.24 0.79 -22.95
N SER A 26 7.22 1.30 -23.66
CA SER A 26 6.75 0.78 -24.96
C SER A 26 6.58 -0.75 -24.96
N SER A 27 6.13 -1.29 -23.83
CA SER A 27 6.04 -2.72 -23.55
C SER A 27 4.58 -3.17 -23.60
N ARG A 28 4.34 -4.49 -23.61
CA ARG A 28 2.96 -4.99 -23.47
C ARG A 28 2.52 -4.80 -22.03
N PHE A 29 1.22 -4.59 -21.85
CA PHE A 29 0.60 -4.44 -20.54
C PHE A 29 0.87 -5.64 -19.62
N ILE A 30 0.91 -6.85 -20.17
CA ILE A 30 1.13 -8.08 -19.41
C ILE A 30 2.51 -8.12 -18.75
N ASP A 31 3.53 -7.56 -19.40
CA ASP A 31 4.92 -7.56 -18.95
C ASP A 31 5.08 -6.82 -17.61
N TRP A 32 4.29 -5.76 -17.42
CA TRP A 32 4.33 -4.92 -16.22
C TRP A 32 3.22 -5.25 -15.21
N SER A 33 2.26 -6.11 -15.58
CA SER A 33 1.07 -6.37 -14.76
C SER A 33 1.40 -6.93 -13.39
N PHE A 34 2.32 -7.90 -13.32
CA PHE A 34 2.75 -8.47 -12.05
C PHE A 34 3.46 -7.43 -11.17
N LEU A 35 4.41 -6.68 -11.75
CA LEU A 35 5.22 -5.72 -11.01
C LEU A 35 4.40 -4.51 -10.54
N ALA A 36 3.47 -4.03 -11.37
CA ALA A 36 2.52 -2.98 -11.00
C ALA A 36 1.58 -3.43 -9.88
N GLY A 37 1.06 -4.66 -9.95
CA GLY A 37 0.24 -5.24 -8.88
C GLY A 37 0.99 -5.32 -7.54
N LEU A 38 2.23 -5.82 -7.59
CA LEU A 38 3.11 -5.91 -6.42
C LEU A 38 3.39 -4.53 -5.81
N ALA A 39 3.76 -3.55 -6.65
CA ALA A 39 4.06 -2.19 -6.21
C ALA A 39 2.86 -1.54 -5.52
N VAL A 40 1.66 -1.66 -6.10
CA VAL A 40 0.43 -1.14 -5.49
C VAL A 40 0.07 -1.89 -4.21
N THR A 41 0.29 -3.20 -4.14
CA THR A 41 0.05 -3.99 -2.92
C THR A 41 0.95 -3.55 -1.78
N ILE A 42 2.25 -3.34 -2.05
CA ILE A 42 3.23 -2.84 -1.08
C ILE A 42 2.84 -1.43 -0.64
N PHE A 43 2.44 -0.56 -1.58
CA PHE A 43 2.01 0.80 -1.29
C PHE A 43 0.79 0.80 -0.37
N ILE A 44 -0.27 0.06 -0.71
CA ILE A 44 -1.47 -0.05 0.14
C ILE A 44 -1.11 -0.63 1.51
N HIS A 45 -0.25 -1.65 1.57
CA HIS A 45 0.20 -2.23 2.84
C HIS A 45 0.90 -1.19 3.74
N PHE A 46 1.78 -0.38 3.15
CA PHE A 46 2.50 0.67 3.85
C PHE A 46 1.54 1.70 4.48
N PHE A 47 0.55 2.18 3.72
CA PHE A 47 -0.43 3.15 4.21
C PHE A 47 -1.47 2.57 5.17
N ASN A 48 -1.74 1.27 5.10
CA ASN A 48 -2.80 0.60 5.86
C ASN A 48 -2.31 -0.12 7.14
N SER A 49 -1.02 0.02 7.45
CA SER A 49 -0.42 -0.38 8.73
C SER A 49 -0.86 0.61 9.83
N SER A 50 -1.49 0.16 10.92
CA SER A 50 -1.88 1.04 12.06
C SER A 50 -0.65 1.77 12.60
N GLY A 51 -0.67 3.11 12.62
CA GLY A 51 0.52 3.97 12.77
C GLY A 51 1.15 4.33 11.42
N GLY A 52 0.34 4.54 10.39
CA GLY A 52 0.83 4.93 9.06
C GLY A 52 1.52 6.30 9.15
N PHE A 53 2.51 6.54 8.29
CA PHE A 53 3.33 7.77 8.23
C PHE A 53 2.52 9.07 8.42
N MET A 54 1.29 9.11 7.92
CA MET A 54 0.40 10.27 8.04
C MET A 54 -0.24 10.42 9.42
N SER A 55 -0.58 9.32 10.11
CA SER A 55 -1.01 9.33 11.51
C SER A 55 0.14 9.75 12.42
N ASP A 56 1.34 9.19 12.21
CA ASP A 56 2.53 9.56 12.99
C ASP A 56 2.91 11.04 12.78
N LEU A 57 2.82 11.57 11.56
CA LEU A 57 3.03 13.00 11.29
C LEU A 57 1.98 13.90 11.93
N THR A 58 0.72 13.45 11.98
CA THR A 58 -0.37 14.22 12.58
C THR A 58 -0.24 14.21 14.10
N ASP A 59 0.05 13.06 14.70
CA ASP A 59 0.30 12.94 16.14
C ASP A 59 1.56 13.71 16.53
N ALA A 60 2.65 13.63 15.75
CA ALA A 60 3.86 14.42 15.98
C ALA A 60 3.62 15.92 15.86
N ARG A 61 2.78 16.38 14.91
CA ARG A 61 2.39 17.78 14.80
C ARG A 61 1.50 18.24 15.96
N LEU A 62 0.54 17.42 16.39
CA LEU A 62 -0.32 17.73 17.54
C LEU A 62 0.49 17.78 18.83
N GLN A 63 1.42 16.84 19.01
CA GLN A 63 2.32 16.80 20.15
C GLN A 63 3.35 17.95 20.11
N SER A 64 3.80 18.38 18.92
CA SER A 64 4.63 19.57 18.74
C SER A 64 3.87 20.89 18.96
N THR A 65 2.58 20.94 18.64
CA THR A 65 1.74 22.15 18.78
C THR A 65 1.35 22.40 20.23
N ASN A 66 1.37 21.36 21.08
CA ASN A 66 1.02 21.46 22.51
C ASN A 66 2.23 21.77 23.43
N ASN A 67 3.41 22.06 22.89
CA ASN A 67 4.61 22.34 23.70
C ASN A 67 4.74 23.81 24.15
N ASP A 68 3.83 24.70 23.77
CA ASP A 68 3.76 26.07 24.28
C ASP A 68 2.69 26.19 25.38
N SER A 69 2.95 25.64 26.57
CA SER A 69 2.60 26.25 27.88
C SER A 69 2.76 25.27 29.05
N GLN A 70 3.79 25.54 29.85
CA GLN A 70 3.66 25.64 31.31
C GLN A 70 3.25 24.38 32.12
N TRP A 71 3.73 23.17 31.82
CA TRP A 71 3.66 22.10 32.82
C TRP A 71 4.98 21.32 32.87
N ALA A 72 5.48 21.18 34.10
CA ALA A 72 6.79 20.62 34.43
C ALA A 72 7.09 19.36 33.62
N ALA A 73 8.34 19.25 33.18
CA ALA A 73 8.95 18.05 32.61
C ALA A 73 8.90 16.90 33.62
N THR A 74 7.70 16.38 33.86
CA THR A 74 7.52 15.05 34.38
C THR A 74 8.08 14.18 33.27
N GLU A 75 9.12 13.43 33.60
CA GLU A 75 9.60 12.30 32.83
C GLU A 75 8.42 11.35 32.65
N VAL A 76 7.54 11.66 31.70
CA VAL A 76 6.59 10.72 31.16
C VAL A 76 7.52 9.79 30.42
N ARG A 77 8.03 8.79 31.17
CA ARG A 77 8.41 7.48 30.67
C ARG A 77 7.36 7.20 29.61
N THR A 78 7.72 7.48 28.37
CA THR A 78 6.96 7.10 27.21
C THR A 78 7.04 5.59 27.26
N LYS A 79 6.17 4.99 28.07
CA LYS A 79 5.46 3.79 27.72
C LYS A 79 4.76 4.13 26.42
N LEU A 80 5.56 4.22 25.37
CA LEU A 80 5.25 3.69 24.07
C LEU A 80 4.98 2.22 24.37
N ASP A 81 3.84 1.95 25.01
CA ASP A 81 3.21 0.64 25.02
C ASP A 81 3.03 0.40 23.55
N ARG A 82 4.04 -0.26 23.01
CA ARG A 82 4.24 -0.70 21.64
C ARG A 82 2.84 -0.90 21.09
N GLN A 83 2.28 0.13 20.44
CA GLN A 83 0.97 0.01 19.84
C GLN A 83 1.18 -1.15 18.90
N LYS A 84 0.61 -2.31 19.26
CA LYS A 84 0.80 -3.55 18.52
C LYS A 84 0.40 -3.16 17.11
N ARG A 85 1.40 -3.07 16.22
CA ARG A 85 1.24 -2.68 14.83
C ARG A 85 0.25 -3.67 14.24
N SER A 86 -1.02 -3.30 14.28
CA SER A 86 -2.14 -4.13 13.95
C SER A 86 -2.48 -3.77 12.52
N PHE A 87 -1.90 -4.53 11.61
CA PHE A 87 -2.25 -4.42 10.22
C PHE A 87 -3.74 -4.75 10.09
N HIS A 88 -4.54 -3.76 9.71
CA HIS A 88 -5.97 -3.91 9.47
C HIS A 88 -6.19 -3.98 7.95
N PRO A 89 -6.10 -5.17 7.33
CA PRO A 89 -6.21 -5.28 5.88
C PRO A 89 -7.55 -4.73 5.37
N THR A 90 -7.47 -3.72 4.52
CA THR A 90 -8.62 -3.11 3.86
C THR A 90 -8.98 -3.93 2.62
N ILE A 91 -10.22 -3.85 2.15
CA ILE A 91 -10.68 -4.55 0.94
C ILE A 91 -9.79 -4.25 -0.28
N ALA A 92 -9.33 -3.00 -0.39
CA ALA A 92 -8.33 -2.57 -1.38
C ALA A 92 -7.05 -3.42 -1.38
N PHE A 93 -6.56 -3.79 -0.19
CA PHE A 93 -5.37 -4.64 -0.05
C PHE A 93 -5.63 -6.05 -0.58
N TYR A 94 -6.78 -6.65 -0.26
CA TYR A 94 -7.15 -7.96 -0.80
C TYR A 94 -7.33 -7.94 -2.32
N VAL A 95 -7.91 -6.87 -2.86
CA VAL A 95 -8.05 -6.69 -4.31
C VAL A 95 -6.67 -6.60 -4.97
N ALA A 96 -5.78 -5.75 -4.46
CA ALA A 96 -4.42 -5.61 -5.00
C ALA A 96 -3.61 -6.91 -4.90
N LEU A 97 -3.71 -7.60 -3.77
CA LEU A 97 -3.06 -8.89 -3.56
C LEU A 97 -3.59 -9.94 -4.55
N SER A 98 -4.91 -10.03 -4.71
CA SER A 98 -5.53 -10.96 -5.65
C SER A 98 -5.12 -10.68 -7.10
N TYR A 99 -5.08 -9.40 -7.49
CA TYR A 99 -4.59 -8.99 -8.81
C TYR A 99 -3.14 -9.42 -9.02
N THR A 100 -2.27 -9.20 -8.03
CA THR A 100 -0.85 -9.60 -8.08
C THR A 100 -0.70 -11.11 -8.25
N VAL A 101 -1.47 -11.91 -7.51
CA VAL A 101 -1.42 -13.38 -7.62
C VAL A 101 -1.91 -13.85 -8.99
N ILE A 102 -3.05 -13.33 -9.45
CA ILE A 102 -3.63 -13.69 -10.76
C ILE A 102 -2.68 -13.31 -11.90
N THR A 103 -2.16 -12.08 -11.88
CA THR A 103 -1.21 -11.62 -12.91
C THR A 103 0.11 -12.37 -12.86
N GLY A 104 0.59 -12.75 -11.68
CA GLY A 104 1.77 -13.62 -11.54
C GLY A 104 1.57 -14.97 -12.22
N ILE A 105 0.43 -15.63 -11.97
CA ILE A 105 0.07 -16.90 -12.62
C ILE A 105 -0.06 -16.73 -14.13
N ILE A 106 -0.76 -15.69 -14.58
CA ILE A 106 -0.94 -15.41 -16.01
C ILE A 106 0.41 -15.16 -16.68
N THR A 107 1.31 -14.40 -16.04
CA THR A 107 2.65 -14.12 -16.57
C THR A 107 3.47 -15.40 -16.70
N LEU A 108 3.43 -16.28 -15.69
CA LEU A 108 4.09 -17.59 -15.74
C LEU A 108 3.56 -18.45 -16.89
N ILE A 109 2.23 -18.48 -17.11
CA ILE A 109 1.63 -19.21 -18.22
C ILE A 109 2.00 -18.57 -19.57
N TYR A 110 2.00 -17.24 -19.66
CA TYR A 110 2.31 -16.50 -20.87
C TYR A 110 3.75 -16.73 -21.33
N TYR A 111 4.69 -16.78 -20.39
CA TYR A 111 6.11 -17.00 -20.66
C TYR A 111 6.55 -18.45 -20.45
N LYS A 112 5.63 -19.39 -20.23
CA LYS A 112 5.99 -20.80 -19.98
C LYS A 112 6.83 -21.40 -21.10
N ASP A 113 6.51 -21.05 -22.34
CA ASP A 113 7.16 -21.57 -23.54
C ASP A 113 8.57 -20.98 -23.71
N TYR A 114 8.85 -19.82 -23.11
CA TYR A 114 10.19 -19.23 -23.03
C TYR A 114 11.04 -19.78 -21.88
N LEU A 115 10.40 -20.31 -20.82
CA LEU A 115 11.08 -20.84 -19.63
C LEU A 115 11.44 -22.33 -19.74
N ILE A 116 10.74 -23.08 -20.60
CA ILE A 116 10.90 -24.55 -20.76
C ILE A 116 11.76 -24.89 -21.99
N HIS A 117 12.33 -23.87 -22.65
CA HIS A 117 13.28 -24.06 -23.76
C HIS A 117 14.74 -24.18 -23.29
#